data_AF-A0A958T3X2-F1
#
_entry.id   AF-A0A958T3X2-F1
#
_cell.length_a   1.000
_cell.length_b   1.000
_cell.length_c   1.000
_cell.angle_alpha   90.00
_cell.angle_beta   90.00
_cell.angle_gamma   90.00
#
_symmetry.space_group_name_H-M   'P 1'
#
loop_
_entity.id
_entity.type
_entity.pdbx_description
1 polymer ?
#
loop_
_entity_poly.entity_id
_entity_poly.type
_entity_poly.pdbx_seq_one_letter_code
_entity_poly.pdbx_strand_id
1 'polypeptide(L)'
;EQNRAITGATLQGYLPTSGSNLPAVVNHTKSDTDFSSEREILYKVLFDMKSDLNDLKKLTLELMKNGNAQDVQKKNEGLIQKIYGTEEEDYEEAMENLEVLPLPQQPVPSHEPVQDKYHYAEEVEEEETLSLQDKELELIKKSLERHHGKRKQAAEELGISERTLYRKIKQYDL
;
A
#
# COMPACT_ATOMS: atom_id res chain seq x y z
N GLU A 1 -12.78 -75.46 25.72
CA GLU A 1 -12.69 -74.23 24.90
C GLU A 1 -11.62 -73.32 25.47
N GLN A 2 -10.64 -72.90 24.67
CA GLN A 2 -10.80 -71.85 23.67
C GLN A 2 -11.28 -70.54 24.28
N ASN A 3 -10.33 -69.74 24.76
CA ASN A 3 -10.42 -68.33 24.46
C ASN A 3 -9.21 -67.96 23.63
N ARG A 4 -9.30 -68.35 22.36
CA ARG A 4 -8.40 -67.95 21.28
C ARG A 4 -8.67 -66.51 20.82
N ALA A 5 -9.55 -65.80 21.53
CA ALA A 5 -9.84 -64.40 21.33
C ALA A 5 -8.84 -63.57 22.16
N ILE A 6 -7.90 -62.93 21.47
CA ILE A 6 -7.00 -61.96 22.08
C ILE A 6 -7.74 -60.62 22.12
N THR A 7 -7.93 -60.06 23.32
CA THR A 7 -8.56 -58.75 23.50
C THR A 7 -7.59 -57.65 23.09
N GLY A 8 -8.09 -56.52 22.57
CA GLY A 8 -7.26 -55.38 22.15
C GLY A 8 -6.31 -54.88 23.26
N ALA A 9 -6.76 -54.91 24.52
CA ALA A 9 -5.95 -54.55 25.67
C ALA A 9 -4.73 -55.47 25.87
N THR A 10 -4.88 -56.78 25.62
CA THR A 10 -3.77 -57.73 25.70
C THR A 10 -2.80 -57.54 24.54
N LEU A 11 -3.28 -57.25 23.34
CA LEU A 11 -2.45 -57.00 22.16
C LEU A 11 -1.59 -55.72 22.31
N GLN A 12 -2.15 -54.68 22.95
CA GLN A 12 -1.51 -53.37 23.11
C GLN A 12 -0.26 -53.40 24.01
N GLY A 13 -0.13 -54.39 24.91
CA GLY A 13 1.07 -54.59 25.72
C GLY A 13 2.24 -55.24 24.97
N TYR A 14 1.95 -55.93 23.85
CA TYR A 14 2.97 -56.57 23.01
C TYR A 14 3.35 -55.73 21.78
N LEU A 15 2.59 -54.67 21.49
CA LEU A 15 2.89 -53.72 20.43
C LEU A 15 3.73 -52.57 20.99
N PRO A 16 4.80 -52.12 20.31
CA PRO A 16 5.49 -50.90 20.69
C PRO A 16 4.49 -49.74 20.62
N THR A 17 4.37 -48.99 21.71
CA THR A 17 3.54 -47.78 21.79
C THR A 17 4.09 -46.76 20.81
N SER A 18 3.61 -46.83 19.58
CA SER A 18 3.81 -45.80 18.58
C SER A 18 2.91 -44.65 19.02
N GLY A 19 3.42 -43.83 19.94
CA GLY A 19 2.79 -42.56 20.30
C GLY A 19 2.48 -41.81 19.01
N SER A 20 1.31 -41.17 18.95
CA SER A 20 0.90 -40.42 17.77
C SER A 20 1.74 -39.16 17.62
N ASN A 21 2.99 -39.32 17.22
CA ASN A 21 3.84 -38.25 16.73
C ASN A 21 3.51 -37.97 15.26
N LEU A 22 2.20 -37.94 14.96
CA LEU A 22 1.71 -37.49 13.67
C LEU A 22 1.87 -35.97 13.68
N PRO A 23 2.59 -35.39 12.71
CA PRO A 23 2.64 -33.93 12.61
C PRO A 23 1.21 -33.41 12.48
N ALA A 24 0.79 -32.56 13.42
CA ALA A 24 -0.46 -31.84 13.30
C ALA A 24 -0.32 -30.88 12.10
N VAL A 25 -1.31 -30.92 11.19
CA VAL A 25 -1.40 -29.92 10.13
C VAL A 25 -1.73 -28.59 10.80
N VAL A 26 -0.71 -27.77 11.04
CA VAL A 26 -0.88 -26.38 11.42
C VAL A 26 -1.37 -25.66 10.17
N ASN A 27 -2.67 -25.33 10.13
CA ASN A 27 -3.16 -24.36 9.18
C ASN A 27 -2.46 -23.03 9.48
N HIS A 28 -1.45 -22.69 8.69
CA HIS A 28 -0.86 -21.36 8.69
C HIS A 28 -1.87 -20.36 8.11
N THR A 29 -2.87 -19.97 8.90
CA THR A 29 -3.74 -18.81 8.61
C THR A 29 -3.11 -17.51 9.13
N LYS A 30 -1.78 -17.39 9.07
CA LYS A 30 -1.06 -16.23 9.60
C LYS A 30 0.01 -15.77 8.60
N SER A 31 -0.42 -14.92 7.67
CA SER A 31 0.43 -13.91 7.01
C SER A 31 -0.35 -13.00 6.06
N ASP A 32 -1.50 -13.43 5.51
CA ASP A 32 -2.26 -12.59 4.56
C ASP A 32 -3.03 -11.44 5.23
N THR A 33 -3.45 -11.61 6.49
CA THR A 33 -4.15 -10.56 7.24
C THR A 33 -3.22 -9.43 7.67
N ASP A 34 -1.98 -9.74 8.05
CA ASP A 34 -1.01 -8.73 8.50
C ASP A 34 -0.56 -7.85 7.32
N PHE A 35 -0.25 -8.45 6.17
CA PHE A 35 0.12 -7.66 4.98
C PHE A 35 -1.05 -6.83 4.41
N SER A 36 -2.27 -7.36 4.47
CA SER A 36 -3.46 -6.62 4.01
C SER A 36 -3.79 -5.45 4.94
N SER A 37 -3.70 -5.66 6.26
CA SER A 37 -3.97 -4.61 7.25
C SER A 37 -2.90 -3.52 7.26
N GLU A 38 -1.61 -3.87 7.12
CA GLU A 38 -0.54 -2.87 6.98
C GLU A 38 -0.73 -2.02 5.72
N ARG A 39 -1.12 -2.63 4.59
CA ARG A 39 -1.41 -1.90 3.35
C ARG A 39 -2.57 -0.92 3.53
N GLU A 40 -3.66 -1.35 4.18
CA GLU A 40 -4.80 -0.47 4.47
C GLU A 40 -4.41 0.72 5.35
N ILE A 41 -3.59 0.48 6.38
CA ILE A 41 -3.06 1.54 7.26
C ILE A 41 -2.19 2.51 6.46
N LEU A 42 -1.27 2.00 5.63
CA LEU A 42 -0.40 2.84 4.80
C LEU A 42 -1.20 3.70 3.82
N TYR A 43 -2.21 3.14 3.16
CA TYR A 43 -3.08 3.94 2.27
C TYR A 43 -3.88 4.99 3.03
N LYS A 44 -4.32 4.68 4.25
CA LYS A 44 -4.99 5.67 5.10
C LYS A 44 -4.06 6.83 5.45
N VAL A 45 -2.82 6.55 5.87
CA VAL A 45 -1.82 7.58 6.16
C VAL A 45 -1.50 8.41 4.92
N LEU A 46 -1.25 7.77 3.77
CA LEU A 46 -0.96 8.48 2.52
C LEU A 46 -2.13 9.37 2.07
N PHE A 47 -3.36 8.91 2.25
CA PHE A 47 -4.54 9.70 1.93
C PHE A 47 -4.70 10.92 2.84
N ASP A 48 -4.47 10.72 4.15
CA ASP A 48 -4.52 11.80 5.11
C ASP A 48 -3.41 12.83 4.82
N MET A 49 -2.18 12.39 4.55
CA MET A 49 -1.09 13.27 4.10
C MET A 49 -1.41 14.03 2.80
N LYS A 50 -2.07 13.38 1.83
CA LYS A 50 -2.52 14.04 0.60
C LYS A 50 -3.54 15.14 0.91
N SER A 51 -4.45 14.90 1.86
CA SER A 51 -5.40 15.92 2.32
C SER A 51 -4.67 17.10 2.97
N ASP A 52 -3.72 16.82 3.88
CA ASP A 52 -2.98 17.85 4.59
C ASP A 52 -2.14 18.71 3.64
N LEU A 53 -1.50 18.10 2.64
CA LEU A 53 -0.78 18.83 1.58
C LEU A 53 -1.71 19.73 0.77
N ASN A 54 -2.93 19.30 0.47
CA ASN A 54 -3.90 20.11 -0.24
C ASN A 54 -4.38 21.29 0.62
N ASP A 55 -4.58 21.08 1.91
CA ASP A 55 -5.00 22.13 2.83
C ASP A 55 -3.85 23.14 3.07
N LEU A 56 -2.60 22.68 3.13
CA LEU A 56 -1.41 23.54 3.16
C LEU A 56 -1.26 24.37 1.87
N LYS A 57 -1.50 23.76 0.70
CA LYS A 57 -1.50 24.47 -0.59
C LYS A 57 -2.55 25.58 -0.63
N LYS A 58 -3.75 25.34 -0.08
CA LYS A 58 -4.79 26.38 0.02
C LYS A 58 -4.37 27.51 0.95
N LEU A 59 -3.84 27.18 2.14
CA LEU A 59 -3.39 28.16 3.11
C LEU A 59 -2.28 29.05 2.56
N THR A 60 -1.28 28.45 1.91
CA THR A 60 -0.17 29.19 1.29
C THR A 60 -0.64 30.07 0.14
N LEU A 61 -1.56 29.58 -0.70
CA LEU A 61 -2.16 30.38 -1.77
C LEU A 61 -2.98 31.57 -1.23
N GLU A 62 -3.70 31.39 -0.12
CA GLU A 62 -4.42 32.48 0.53
C GLU A 62 -3.49 33.50 1.19
N LEU A 63 -2.40 33.06 1.82
CA LEU A 63 -1.35 33.96 2.33
C LEU A 63 -0.71 34.79 1.22
N MET A 64 -0.38 34.17 0.09
CA MET A 64 0.18 34.86 -1.08
C MET A 64 -0.80 35.88 -1.68
N LYS A 65 -2.11 35.58 -1.71
CA LYS A 65 -3.13 36.48 -2.29
C LYS A 65 -3.50 37.63 -1.37
N ASN A 66 -3.65 37.36 -0.07
CA ASN A 66 -4.22 38.33 0.85
C ASN A 66 -3.15 39.20 1.54
N GLY A 67 -1.87 38.80 1.53
CA GLY A 67 -0.73 39.58 2.04
C GLY A 67 -0.76 39.90 3.55
N ASN A 68 -1.89 39.67 4.22
CA ASN A 68 -2.12 39.92 5.63
C ASN A 68 -2.29 38.60 6.37
N ALA A 69 -1.23 38.18 7.07
CA ALA A 69 -1.20 36.94 7.82
C ALA A 69 -2.28 36.88 8.92
N GLN A 70 -2.66 38.02 9.49
CA GLN A 70 -3.66 38.11 10.57
C GLN A 70 -5.08 37.74 10.08
N ASP A 71 -5.44 38.12 8.86
CA ASP A 71 -6.77 37.82 8.30
C ASP A 71 -6.88 36.37 7.85
N VAL A 72 -5.78 35.77 7.39
CA VAL A 72 -5.72 34.36 7.00
C VAL A 72 -5.73 33.45 8.23
N GLN A 73 -5.00 33.81 9.29
CA GLN A 73 -5.03 33.08 10.56
C GLN A 73 -6.46 33.00 11.14
N LYS A 74 -7.20 34.12 11.16
CA LYS A 74 -8.58 34.16 11.68
C LYS A 74 -9.59 33.39 10.81
N LYS A 75 -9.42 33.39 9.49
CA LYS A 75 -10.35 32.71 8.57
C LYS A 75 -10.09 31.21 8.47
N ASN A 76 -8.84 30.80 8.68
CA ASN A 76 -8.39 29.43 8.43
C ASN A 76 -7.92 28.72 9.71
N GLU A 77 -8.29 29.24 10.88
CA GLU A 77 -7.96 28.67 12.20
C GLU A 77 -8.27 27.18 12.27
N GLY A 78 -9.45 26.75 11.79
CA GLY A 78 -9.82 25.33 11.75
C GLY A 78 -9.01 24.46 10.79
N LEU A 79 -8.43 25.03 9.72
CA LEU A 79 -7.50 24.32 8.84
C LEU A 79 -6.12 24.22 9.49
N ILE A 80 -5.67 25.31 10.12
CA ILE A 80 -4.38 25.36 10.84
C ILE A 80 -4.38 24.36 12.00
N GLN A 81 -5.44 24.33 12.80
CA GLN A 81 -5.59 23.40 13.92
C GLN A 81 -5.63 21.93 13.46
N LYS A 82 -6.18 21.67 12.27
CA LYS A 82 -6.23 20.33 11.68
C LYS A 82 -4.86 19.88 11.14
N ILE A 83 -4.07 20.80 10.59
CA ILE A 83 -2.73 20.53 10.02
C ILE A 83 -1.67 20.40 11.10
N TYR A 84 -1.65 21.30 12.08
CA TYR A 84 -0.61 21.36 13.11
C TYR A 84 -0.93 20.55 14.36
N GLY A 85 -2.17 20.09 14.50
CA GLY A 85 -2.62 19.39 15.70
C GLY A 85 -2.66 20.31 16.90
N THR A 86 -3.59 20.05 17.81
CA THR A 86 -3.56 20.61 19.16
C THR A 86 -2.40 19.97 19.92
N GLU A 87 -1.18 20.45 19.70
CA GLU A 87 -0.20 20.53 20.76
C GLU A 87 -0.16 22.01 21.15
N GLU A 88 -0.92 22.33 22.19
CA GLU A 88 -0.67 23.50 23.03
C GLU A 88 0.72 23.33 23.65
N GLU A 89 1.77 23.51 22.84
CA GLU A 89 3.05 23.96 23.37
C GLU A 89 2.89 25.47 23.59
N ASP A 90 2.89 25.85 24.87
CA ASP A 90 2.96 27.23 25.36
C ASP A 90 4.04 28.02 24.59
N TYR A 91 3.62 28.75 23.56
CA TYR A 91 4.39 29.82 22.94
C TYR A 91 3.68 31.16 23.18
N GLU A 92 3.23 31.42 24.41
CA GLU A 92 2.60 32.69 24.79
C GLU A 92 3.60 33.84 25.04
N GLU A 93 4.91 33.66 24.91
CA GLU A 93 5.88 34.70 25.30
C GLU A 93 7.01 34.94 24.28
N ALA A 94 6.69 35.38 23.06
CA ALA A 94 7.70 35.96 22.16
C ALA A 94 7.16 36.88 21.05
N MET A 95 5.96 37.45 21.17
CA MET A 95 5.39 38.32 20.13
C MET A 95 5.46 39.83 20.43
N GLU A 96 6.24 40.26 21.43
CA GLU A 96 6.51 41.68 21.64
C GLU A 96 7.77 42.11 20.87
N ASN A 97 7.53 42.88 19.81
CA ASN A 97 8.49 43.71 19.05
C ASN A 97 9.31 43.00 17.95
N LEU A 98 8.63 42.55 16.89
CA LEU A 98 9.30 42.39 15.59
C LEU A 98 9.17 43.68 14.78
N GLU A 99 10.10 44.62 15.00
CA GLU A 99 10.22 45.84 14.20
C GLU A 99 10.82 45.49 12.83
N VAL A 100 9.98 45.48 11.81
CA VAL A 100 10.36 45.14 10.43
C VAL A 100 11.10 46.34 9.80
N LEU A 101 12.42 46.26 9.72
CA LEU A 101 13.24 47.22 8.95
C LEU A 101 12.97 47.06 7.44
N PRO A 102 12.57 48.12 6.71
CA PRO A 102 12.37 48.04 5.28
C PRO A 102 13.73 47.95 4.58
N LEU A 103 14.04 46.79 4.00
CA LEU A 103 15.18 46.66 3.10
C LEU A 103 14.84 47.33 1.75
N PRO A 104 15.81 48.03 1.12
CA PRO A 104 15.60 48.62 -0.19
C PRO A 104 15.35 47.51 -1.22
N GLN A 105 14.22 47.61 -1.93
CA GLN A 105 13.87 46.73 -3.04
C GLN A 105 14.94 46.86 -4.14
N GLN A 106 15.84 45.87 -4.23
CA GLN A 106 16.61 45.67 -5.45
C GLN A 106 15.75 44.96 -6.49
N PRO A 107 15.85 45.35 -7.77
CA PRO A 107 15.13 44.67 -8.84
C PRO A 107 15.61 43.22 -8.92
N VAL A 108 14.69 42.28 -8.73
CA VAL A 108 14.90 40.85 -8.85
C VAL A 108 15.46 40.51 -10.25
N PRO A 109 16.59 39.80 -10.36
CA PRO A 109 17.00 39.24 -11.64
C PRO A 109 16.06 38.09 -11.99
N SER A 110 15.59 38.10 -13.24
CA SER A 110 14.78 37.07 -13.88
C SER A 110 15.24 35.67 -13.49
N HIS A 111 14.39 34.93 -12.79
CA HIS A 111 14.62 33.52 -12.51
C HIS A 111 14.55 32.74 -13.82
N GLU A 112 15.68 32.20 -14.25
CA GLU A 112 15.68 31.04 -15.13
C GLU A 112 15.05 29.86 -14.37
N PRO A 113 14.25 29.01 -15.04
CA PRO A 113 13.64 27.87 -14.38
C PRO A 113 14.73 26.88 -13.97
N VAL A 114 15.01 26.83 -12.67
CA VAL A 114 15.77 25.75 -12.06
C VAL A 114 15.00 24.47 -12.34
N GLN A 115 15.57 23.58 -13.15
CA GLN A 115 14.99 22.26 -13.39
C GLN A 115 14.95 21.50 -12.07
N ASP A 116 13.74 21.31 -11.55
CA ASP A 116 13.47 20.47 -10.38
C ASP A 116 13.97 19.06 -10.67
N LYS A 117 15.06 18.67 -9.99
CA LYS A 117 15.69 17.34 -10.08
C LYS A 117 14.76 16.19 -9.63
N TYR A 118 13.58 16.51 -9.13
CA TYR A 118 12.58 15.56 -8.60
C TYR A 118 11.35 15.40 -9.51
N HIS A 119 11.39 15.92 -10.74
CA HIS A 119 10.33 15.74 -11.73
C HIS A 119 10.25 14.31 -12.33
N TYR A 120 10.94 13.33 -11.74
CA TYR A 120 11.00 11.93 -12.17
C TYR A 120 10.21 10.98 -11.25
N ALA A 121 9.33 11.50 -10.38
CA ALA A 121 8.25 10.66 -9.91
C ALA A 121 7.29 10.49 -11.10
N GLU A 122 7.57 9.52 -11.97
CA GLU A 122 6.61 9.00 -12.94
C GLU A 122 5.37 8.65 -12.13
N GLU A 123 4.32 9.46 -12.29
CA GLU A 123 2.98 9.11 -11.83
C GLU A 123 2.73 7.76 -12.47
N VAL A 124 2.75 6.70 -11.66
CA VAL A 124 2.23 5.41 -12.09
C VAL A 124 0.76 5.69 -12.27
N GLU A 125 0.42 6.17 -13.46
CA GLU A 125 -0.92 6.20 -13.98
C GLU A 125 -1.35 4.74 -13.82
N GLU A 126 -2.18 4.49 -12.81
CA GLU A 126 -2.82 3.20 -12.64
C GLU A 126 -3.73 3.08 -13.87
N GLU A 127 -3.14 2.66 -14.99
CA GLU A 127 -3.86 2.46 -16.24
C GLU A 127 -4.88 1.37 -15.94
N GLU A 128 -6.09 1.90 -15.74
CA GLU A 128 -7.38 1.31 -15.90
C GLU A 128 -7.81 0.29 -14.84
N THR A 129 -9.04 0.52 -14.38
CA THR A 129 -9.94 -0.48 -13.79
C THR A 129 -10.31 -1.53 -14.84
N LEU A 130 -9.32 -2.15 -15.47
CA LEU A 130 -9.55 -3.30 -16.32
C LEU A 130 -10.05 -4.44 -15.44
N SER A 131 -11.10 -5.13 -15.87
CA SER A 131 -11.69 -6.23 -15.12
C SER A 131 -10.61 -7.25 -14.78
N LEU A 132 -10.70 -7.92 -13.63
CA LEU A 132 -9.76 -8.99 -13.24
C LEU A 132 -9.56 -10.03 -14.37
N GLN A 133 -10.62 -10.26 -15.16
CA GLN A 133 -10.61 -11.16 -16.31
C GLN A 133 -9.72 -10.66 -17.46
N ASP A 134 -9.69 -9.35 -17.69
CA ASP A 134 -8.92 -8.74 -18.77
C ASP A 134 -7.42 -8.74 -18.42
N LYS A 135 -7.07 -8.43 -17.16
CA LYS A 135 -5.69 -8.56 -16.66
C LYS A 135 -5.20 -10.00 -16.74
N GLU A 136 -6.06 -10.97 -16.42
CA GLU A 136 -5.75 -12.38 -16.58
C GLU A 136 -5.47 -12.74 -18.05
N LEU A 137 -6.29 -12.25 -18.98
CA LEU A 137 -6.10 -12.48 -20.41
C LEU A 137 -4.77 -11.89 -20.92
N GLU A 138 -4.43 -10.67 -20.49
CA GLU A 138 -3.18 -10.01 -20.85
C GLU A 138 -1.96 -10.78 -20.31
N LEU A 139 -2.01 -11.19 -19.04
CA LEU A 139 -0.94 -11.98 -18.42
C LEU A 139 -0.74 -13.33 -19.15
N ILE A 140 -1.83 -14.00 -19.53
CA ILE A 140 -1.76 -15.25 -20.29
C ILE A 140 -1.13 -15.04 -21.66
N LYS A 141 -1.51 -13.98 -22.39
CA LYS A 141 -0.89 -13.62 -23.68
C LYS A 141 0.60 -13.38 -23.51
N LYS A 142 0.99 -12.53 -22.56
CA LYS A 142 2.39 -12.13 -22.33
C LYS A 142 3.27 -13.32 -21.93
N SER A 143 2.79 -14.19 -21.06
CA SER A 143 3.51 -15.42 -20.69
C SER A 143 3.63 -16.41 -21.84
N LEU A 144 2.59 -16.56 -22.68
CA LEU A 144 2.68 -17.40 -23.87
C LEU A 144 3.67 -16.84 -24.90
N GLU A 145 3.71 -15.54 -25.12
CA GLU A 145 4.67 -14.90 -26.02
C GLU A 145 6.11 -15.06 -25.53
N ARG A 146 6.35 -14.80 -24.23
CA ARG A 146 7.67 -14.96 -23.59
C ARG A 146 8.23 -16.37 -23.70
N HIS A 147 7.36 -17.38 -23.56
CA HIS A 147 7.74 -18.79 -23.62
C HIS A 147 7.51 -19.41 -25.01
N HIS A 148 7.31 -18.60 -26.06
CA HIS A 148 7.12 -19.05 -27.45
C HIS A 148 6.01 -20.11 -27.61
N GLY A 149 4.89 -19.94 -26.91
CA GLY A 149 3.74 -20.84 -26.94
C GLY A 149 3.92 -22.14 -26.13
N LYS A 150 5.04 -22.31 -25.41
CA LYS A 150 5.26 -23.50 -24.55
C LYS A 150 4.37 -23.44 -23.31
N ARG A 151 3.20 -24.08 -23.42
CA ARG A 151 2.14 -24.11 -22.38
C ARG A 151 2.65 -24.52 -21.00
N LYS A 152 3.52 -25.54 -20.90
CA LYS A 152 4.06 -25.99 -19.63
C LYS A 152 4.88 -24.90 -18.91
N GLN A 153 5.73 -24.18 -19.64
CA GLN A 153 6.60 -23.14 -19.07
C GLN A 153 5.82 -21.87 -18.74
N ALA A 154 4.89 -21.47 -19.62
CA ALA A 154 3.99 -20.35 -19.35
C ALA A 154 3.07 -20.62 -18.15
N ALA A 155 2.58 -21.85 -17.98
CA ALA A 155 1.77 -22.23 -16.82
C ALA A 155 2.58 -22.18 -15.51
N GLU A 156 3.85 -22.58 -15.56
CA GLU A 156 4.78 -22.50 -14.44
C GLU A 156 5.10 -21.04 -14.04
N GLU A 157 5.32 -20.15 -15.02
CA GLU A 157 5.48 -18.70 -14.77
C GLU A 157 4.23 -18.09 -14.14
N LEU A 158 3.04 -18.49 -14.61
CA LEU A 158 1.75 -18.02 -14.09
C LEU A 158 1.33 -18.70 -12.77
N GLY A 159 2.08 -19.68 -12.28
CA GLY A 159 1.76 -20.41 -11.04
C GLY A 159 0.48 -21.28 -11.12
N ILE A 160 0.06 -21.68 -12.32
CA ILE A 160 -1.13 -22.51 -12.54
C ILE A 160 -0.79 -23.85 -13.20
N SER A 161 -1.71 -24.81 -13.13
CA SER A 161 -1.53 -26.07 -13.85
C SER A 161 -1.65 -25.87 -15.37
N GLU A 162 -0.91 -26.66 -16.15
CA GLU A 162 -1.00 -26.66 -17.63
C GLU A 162 -2.44 -26.89 -18.12
N ARG A 163 -3.21 -27.72 -17.40
CA ARG A 163 -4.64 -27.95 -17.69
C ARG A 163 -5.49 -26.70 -17.49
N THR A 164 -5.20 -25.92 -16.45
CA THR A 164 -5.88 -24.64 -16.19
C THR A 164 -5.57 -23.64 -17.30
N LEU A 165 -4.30 -23.53 -17.70
CA LEU A 165 -3.88 -22.67 -18.79
C LEU A 165 -4.56 -23.06 -20.11
N TYR A 166 -4.59 -24.36 -20.45
CA TYR A 166 -5.27 -24.86 -21.64
C TYR A 166 -6.75 -24.46 -21.70
N ARG A 167 -7.46 -24.57 -20.57
CA ARG A 167 -8.88 -24.18 -20.50
C ARG A 167 -9.06 -22.67 -20.72
N LYS A 168 -8.17 -21.85 -20.14
CA LYS A 168 -8.23 -20.39 -20.31
C LYS A 168 -7.90 -19.96 -21.74
N ILE A 169 -6.91 -20.57 -22.38
CA ILE A 169 -6.61 -20.37 -23.80
C ILE A 169 -7.86 -20.63 -24.66
N LYS A 170 -8.55 -21.76 -24.42
CA LYS A 170 -9.78 -22.10 -25.14
C LYS A 170 -10.95 -21.16 -24.83
N GLN A 171 -11.05 -20.64 -23.61
CA GLN A 171 -12.12 -19.73 -23.19
C GLN A 171 -11.99 -18.35 -23.85
N TYR A 172 -10.76 -17.92 -24.07
CA TYR A 172 -10.43 -16.60 -24.61
C TYR A 172 -10.03 -16.62 -26.10
N ASP A 173 -10.22 -17.76 -26.79
CA ASP A 173 -9.88 -18.00 -28.20
C ASP A 173 -8.46 -17.52 -28.59
N LEU A 174 -7.48 -17.99 -27.80
CA LEU A 174 -6.04 -17.72 -27.93
C LEU A 174 -5.26 -18.80 -28.70
#